data_AF-A0A350BZE5-F1
#
_entry.id   AF-A0A350BZE5-F1
#
_cell.length_a   1.000
_cell.length_b   1.000
_cell.length_c   1.000
_cell.angle_alpha   90.00
_cell.angle_beta   90.00
_cell.angle_gamma   90.00
#
_symmetry.space_group_name_H-M   'P 1'
#
loop_
_entity.id
_entity.type
_entity.pdbx_description
1 polymer ?
#
loop_
_entity_poly.entity_id
_entity_poly.type
_entity_poly.pdbx_seq_one_letter_code
_entity_poly.pdbx_strand_id
1 'polypeptide(L)' 'MLPRDPMILLSYVNLKLRDFYPDLDSFCAGECVDKDYILDKLESIDYDYDPNTNQFQTHWGDYAYPDERPKFPWE' A
#
# COMPACT_ATOMS: atom_id res chain seq x y z
N MET A 1 13.25 -5.91 10.61
CA MET A 1 12.62 -7.18 10.20
C MET A 1 11.28 -6.82 9.56
N LEU A 2 11.08 -7.15 8.29
CA LEU A 2 9.82 -6.85 7.60
C LEU A 2 8.70 -7.82 7.98
N PRO A 3 7.46 -7.33 8.13
CA PRO A 3 6.29 -8.20 8.18
C PRO A 3 6.19 -9.07 6.91
N ARG A 4 5.77 -10.32 7.07
CA ARG A 4 5.56 -11.26 5.95
C ARG A 4 4.13 -11.24 5.42
N ASP A 5 3.19 -10.89 6.29
CA ASP A 5 1.79 -10.77 5.94
C ASP A 5 1.59 -9.47 5.11
N PRO A 6 1.01 -9.54 3.90
CA PRO A 6 0.84 -8.37 3.03
C PRO A 6 0.02 -7.24 3.66
N MET A 7 -1.02 -7.57 4.43
CA MET A 7 -1.87 -6.56 5.09
C MET A 7 -1.12 -5.84 6.20
N ILE A 8 -0.28 -6.57 6.96
CA ILE A 8 0.59 -5.98 7.98
C ILE A 8 1.71 -5.19 7.32
N LEU A 9 2.29 -5.69 6.23
CA LEU A 9 3.34 -5.03 5.46
C LEU A 9 2.87 -3.67 4.95
N LEU A 10 1.66 -3.59 4.39
CA LEU A 10 1.05 -2.34 3.95
C LEU A 10 1.05 -1.27 5.05
N SER A 11 0.52 -1.63 6.22
CA SER A 11 0.41 -0.71 7.36
C SER A 11 1.78 -0.25 7.85
N TYR A 12 2.75 -1.19 7.88
CA TYR A 12 4.12 -0.91 8.28
C TYR A 12 4.83 0.04 7.32
N VAL A 13 4.74 -0.23 6.01
CA VAL A 13 5.39 0.58 4.97
C VAL A 13 4.78 1.99 4.94
N ASN A 14 3.44 2.12 4.96
CA ASN A 14 2.79 3.43 4.98
C ASN A 14 3.14 4.26 6.23
N LEU A 15 3.22 3.63 7.40
CA LEU A 15 3.68 4.32 8.61
C LEU A 15 5.12 4.82 8.46
N LYS A 16 5.99 4.00 7.88
CA LYS A 16 7.39 4.35 7.68
C LYS A 16 7.57 5.48 6.66
N LEU A 17 6.85 5.42 5.54
CA LEU A 17 6.85 6.47 4.53
C LEU A 17 6.28 7.78 5.08
N ARG A 18 5.26 7.74 5.93
CA ARG A 18 4.70 8.97 6.52
C ARG A 18 5.65 9.66 7.49
N ASP A 19 6.26 8.88 8.39
CA ASP A 19 6.93 9.45 9.58
C ASP A 19 8.46 9.54 9.43
N PHE A 20 9.08 8.74 8.55
CA PHE A 20 10.54 8.55 8.55
C PHE A 20 11.22 8.73 7.19
N TYR A 21 10.51 8.61 6.06
CA TYR A 21 11.13 8.60 4.73
C TYR A 21 10.43 9.52 3.73
N PRO A 22 11.17 10.29 2.92
CA PRO A 22 10.57 11.20 1.94
C PRO A 22 9.93 10.48 0.75
N ASP A 23 10.37 9.26 0.45
CA ASP A 23 9.94 8.46 -0.69
C ASP A 23 10.25 6.96 -0.47
N LEU A 24 9.70 6.12 -1.35
CA LEU A 24 9.89 4.66 -1.31
C LEU A 24 11.35 4.24 -1.52
N ASP A 25 12.11 4.92 -2.37
CA ASP A 25 13.51 4.60 -2.64
C ASP A 25 14.39 4.81 -1.39
N SER A 26 14.15 5.90 -0.66
CA SER A 26 14.81 6.22 0.60
C SER A 26 14.46 5.21 1.69
N PHE A 27 13.20 4.75 1.74
CA PHE A 27 12.78 3.68 2.63
C PHE A 27 13.51 2.36 2.32
N CYS A 28 13.54 1.96 1.05
CA CYS A 28 14.23 0.74 0.59
C CYS A 28 15.73 0.78 0.90
N ALA A 29 16.38 1.92 0.68
CA ALA A 29 17.79 2.13 1.01
C ALA A 29 18.04 2.08 2.53
N GLY A 30 17.14 2.66 3.34
CA GLY A 30 17.29 2.73 4.80
C GLY A 30 17.01 1.42 5.53
N GLU A 31 16.03 0.64 5.07
CA GLU A 31 15.68 -0.66 5.65
C GLU A 31 16.42 -1.83 4.96
N CYS A 32 17.27 -1.54 3.96
CA CYS A 32 18.00 -2.51 3.13
C CYS A 32 17.06 -3.56 2.50
N VAL A 33 16.03 -3.09 1.81
CA VAL A 33 14.96 -3.91 1.22
C VAL A 33 14.90 -3.68 -0.28
N ASP A 34 14.64 -4.74 -1.03
CA ASP A 34 14.35 -4.63 -2.44
C ASP A 34 13.00 -3.93 -2.67
N LYS A 35 12.99 -2.93 -3.54
CA LYS A 35 11.80 -2.16 -3.89
C LYS A 35 10.79 -3.04 -4.64
N ASP A 36 11.28 -3.85 -5.57
CA ASP A 36 10.43 -4.71 -6.40
C ASP A 36 9.70 -5.74 -5.53
N TYR A 37 10.35 -6.27 -4.49
CA TYR A 37 9.72 -7.17 -3.52
C TYR A 37 8.50 -6.55 -2.84
N ILE A 38 8.56 -5.25 -2.48
CA ILE A 38 7.45 -4.56 -1.80
C ILE A 38 6.33 -4.27 -2.78
N LEU A 39 6.68 -3.79 -3.98
CA LEU A 39 5.73 -3.53 -5.04
C LEU A 39 4.96 -4.81 -5.38
N ASP A 40 5.65 -5.91 -5.71
CA ASP A 40 5.02 -7.19 -6.04
C ASP A 40 4.12 -7.71 -4.91
N LYS A 41 4.57 -7.55 -3.65
CA LYS A 41 3.81 -8.02 -2.49
C LYS A 41 2.53 -7.23 -2.27
N LEU A 42 2.57 -5.92 -2.44
CA LEU A 42 1.41 -5.05 -2.21
C LEU A 42 0.50 -5.01 -3.44
N GLU A 43 1.05 -5.15 -4.65
CA GLU A 43 0.27 -5.36 -5.88
C GLU A 43 -0.54 -6.65 -5.79
N SER A 44 -0.01 -7.73 -5.18
CA SER A 44 -0.74 -8.99 -5.00
C SER A 44 -2.02 -8.88 -4.14
N ILE A 45 -2.22 -7.75 -3.46
CA ILE A 45 -3.42 -7.41 -2.69
C ILE A 45 -4.10 -6.13 -3.20
N ASP A 46 -3.85 -5.74 -4.45
CA ASP A 46 -4.45 -4.58 -5.12
C ASP A 46 -4.06 -3.22 -4.50
N TYR A 47 -2.79 -3.06 -4.10
CA TYR A 47 -2.22 -1.79 -3.61
C TYR A 47 -1.02 -1.36 -4.45
N ASP A 48 -1.09 -0.11 -4.94
CA ASP A 48 0.00 0.54 -5.67
C ASP A 48 0.61 1.68 -4.88
N TYR A 49 1.89 1.95 -5.09
CA TYR A 49 2.57 3.11 -4.53
C TYR A 49 2.23 4.39 -5.30
N ASP A 50 1.70 5.39 -4.61
CA ASP A 50 1.51 6.74 -5.15
C ASP A 50 2.62 7.68 -4.66
N PRO A 51 3.54 8.13 -5.54
CA PRO A 51 4.62 9.04 -5.16
C PRO A 51 4.14 10.44 -4.79
N ASN A 52 2.93 10.86 -5.19
CA ASN A 52 2.40 12.19 -4.86
C ASN A 52 1.99 12.29 -3.39
N THR A 53 1.43 11.20 -2.86
CA THR A 53 0.99 11.09 -1.47
C THR A 53 1.98 10.33 -0.59
N ASN A 54 3.01 9.74 -1.20
CA ASN A 54 4.03 8.91 -0.56
C ASN A 54 3.43 7.76 0.26
N GLN A 55 2.45 7.05 -0.32
CA GLN A 55 1.76 5.95 0.34
C GLN A 55 1.25 4.92 -0.67
N PHE A 56 1.06 3.69 -0.19
CA PHE A 56 0.37 2.64 -0.92
C PHE A 56 -1.14 2.80 -0.77
N GLN A 57 -1.85 2.82 -1.90
CA GLN A 57 -3.29 2.97 -1.97
C GLN A 57 -3.90 1.92 -2.89
N THR A 58 -5.16 1.56 -2.60
CA THR A 58 -5.95 0.72 -3.50
C THR A 58 -6.66 1.57 -4.53
N HIS A 59 -6.79 1.03 -5.74
CA HIS A 59 -7.53 1.61 -6.87
C HIS A 59 -9.06 1.37 -6.76
N TRP A 60 -9.57 0.99 -5.58
CA TRP A 60 -11.00 0.73 -5.32
C TRP A 60 -11.94 1.91 -5.67
N GLY A 61 -11.42 3.13 -5.86
CA GLY A 61 -12.17 4.32 -6.27
C GLY A 61 -12.42 4.47 -7.78
N ASP A 62 -11.70 3.74 -8.64
CA ASP A 62 -11.85 3.82 -10.10
C ASP A 62 -12.94 2.89 -10.64
N TYR A 63 -13.37 1.93 -9.81
CA TYR A 63 -14.64 1.25 -10.03
C TYR A 63 -15.73 2.28 -9.79
N ALA A 64 -16.26 2.85 -10.88
CA ALA A 64 -17.51 3.58 -10.85
C ALA A 64 -18.51 2.73 -10.06
N TYR A 65 -18.77 3.11 -8.80
CA TYR A 65 -19.84 2.51 -8.03
C TYR A 65 -21.08 2.73 -8.90
N PRO A 66 -21.79 1.67 -9.33
CA PRO A 66 -23.16 1.88 -9.78
C PRO A 66 -23.85 2.67 -8.65
N ASP A 67 -24.73 3.62 -8.98
CA ASP A 67 -25.40 4.52 -8.02
C ASP A 67 -25.99 3.82 -6.78
N GLU A 68 -26.09 2.49 -6.81
CA GLU A 68 -26.42 1.62 -5.70
C GLU A 68 -25.16 1.09 -4.99
N ARG A 69 -24.91 1.56 -3.76
CA ARG A 69 -23.98 0.92 -2.82
C ARG A 69 -24.32 -0.58 -2.73
N PRO A 70 -23.37 -1.50 -2.96
CA PRO A 70 -23.62 -2.90 -2.70
C PRO A 70 -23.95 -3.05 -1.21
N LYS A 71 -25.19 -3.47 -0.92
CA LYS A 71 -25.58 -3.84 0.43
C LYS A 71 -24.71 -5.00 0.84
N PHE A 72 -23.83 -4.78 1.81
CA PHE A 72 -23.09 -5.88 2.38
C PHE A 72 -24.07 -6.84 3.06
N PRO A 73 -23.78 -8.14 3.13
CA PRO A 73 -24.68 -9.14 3.74
C PRO A 73 -25.05 -8.88 5.22
N TRP A 74 -24.41 -7.90 5.84
CA TRP A 74 -24.61 -7.46 7.22
C TRP A 74 -25.22 -6.06 7.36
N GLU A 75 -25.66 -5.43 6.25
CA GLU A 75 -26.50 -4.22 6.25
C GLU A 75 -28.01 -4.54 6.20
#